data_AF-A0A8J2W6Z7-F1
#
_entry.id   AF-A0A8J2W6Z7-F1
#
_cell.length_a   1.000
_cell.length_b   1.000
_cell.length_c   1.000
_cell.angle_alpha   90.00
_cell.angle_beta   90.00
_cell.angle_gamma   90.00
#
_symmetry.space_group_name_H-M   'P 1'
#
loop_
_entity.id
_entity.type
_entity.pdbx_description
1 polymer ?
#
loop_
_entity_poly.entity_id
_entity_poly.type
_entity_poly.pdbx_seq_one_letter_code
_entity_poly.pdbx_strand_id
1 'polypeptide(L)'
;MLTHSFQPDKPQSSRLFCAGVLISSNVVLTSATCLLSARNHILYVHAPASTVKKNYTVKYRVAHKDYNSGTHVHDFGILVLEKNVEWGKKKPRSACLDFTTKLQGDCLATGFSSDFEITTTLLSVEQKGCGPRQDPGDVCCGTNVSDDDDCIITPGAPVLCLSSDKVFTVVGVSRSICKNNKQVSIGELSTVKTWLQSELVEINLLQNVYTYKKL
;
A
#
# COMPACT_ATOMS: atom_id res chain seq x y z
N MET A 1 1.79 -30.70 42.59
CA MET A 1 1.48 -30.79 41.16
C MET A 1 1.08 -29.41 40.67
N LEU A 2 2.01 -28.69 40.03
CA LEU A 2 1.73 -27.38 39.43
C LEU A 2 1.40 -27.60 37.96
N THR A 3 0.15 -27.42 37.59
CA THR A 3 -0.33 -27.42 36.21
C THR A 3 0.30 -26.23 35.49
N HIS A 4 1.34 -26.47 34.69
CA HIS A 4 1.81 -25.49 33.72
C HIS A 4 0.73 -25.38 32.64
N SER A 5 0.01 -24.26 32.63
CA SER A 5 -0.80 -23.88 31.49
C SER A 5 0.14 -23.67 30.31
N PHE A 6 0.08 -24.58 29.33
CA PHE A 6 0.63 -24.37 27.99
C PHE A 6 -0.08 -23.13 27.42
N GLN A 7 0.52 -21.95 27.54
CA GLN A 7 0.17 -20.85 26.67
C GLN A 7 0.71 -21.22 25.30
N PRO A 8 -0.12 -21.35 24.25
CA PRO A 8 0.39 -21.51 22.90
C PRO A 8 1.30 -20.32 22.63
N ASP A 9 2.51 -20.61 22.15
CA ASP A 9 3.54 -19.64 21.83
C ASP A 9 2.91 -18.39 21.21
N LYS A 10 2.99 -17.27 21.93
CA LYS A 10 2.74 -15.94 21.37
C LYS A 10 3.69 -15.85 20.17
N PRO A 11 3.21 -15.77 18.92
CA PRO A 11 4.09 -15.80 17.76
C PRO A 11 5.15 -14.71 17.94
N GLN A 12 6.41 -15.16 18.00
CA GLN A 12 7.57 -14.31 18.19
C GLN A 12 7.51 -13.16 17.17
N SER A 13 7.31 -11.94 17.67
CA SER A 13 7.50 -10.67 16.95
C SER A 13 6.79 -10.57 15.57
N SER A 14 5.49 -10.27 15.55
CA SER A 14 4.83 -9.77 14.33
C SER A 14 5.25 -8.31 14.09
N ARG A 15 6.44 -8.07 13.51
CA ARG A 15 6.83 -6.72 13.12
C ARG A 15 6.13 -6.36 11.81
N LEU A 16 5.24 -5.38 11.83
CA LEU A 16 4.79 -4.73 10.61
C LEU A 16 5.99 -4.01 9.98
N PHE A 17 6.26 -4.29 8.71
CA PHE A 17 7.41 -3.75 7.98
C PHE A 17 7.00 -3.00 6.70
N CYS A 18 5.78 -3.24 6.23
CA CYS A 18 5.22 -2.65 5.03
C CYS A 18 3.73 -2.38 5.21
N ALA A 19 3.23 -1.45 4.41
CA ALA A 19 1.81 -1.15 4.29
C ALA A 19 1.25 -1.67 2.95
N GLY A 20 -0.06 -1.52 2.80
CA GLY A 20 -0.79 -1.88 1.59
C GLY A 20 -2.23 -1.43 1.69
N VAL A 21 -2.97 -1.56 0.59
CA VAL A 21 -4.38 -1.18 0.52
C VAL A 21 -5.22 -2.30 -0.06
N LEU A 22 -6.34 -2.62 0.59
CA LEU A 22 -7.32 -3.55 0.05
C LEU A 22 -8.01 -2.91 -1.15
N ILE A 23 -7.89 -3.52 -2.33
CA ILE A 23 -8.60 -3.14 -3.56
C ILE A 23 -9.79 -4.06 -3.86
N SER A 24 -9.88 -5.16 -3.12
CA SER A 24 -11.08 -6.02 -2.99
C SER A 24 -11.16 -6.53 -1.55
N SER A 25 -12.06 -7.48 -1.25
CA SER A 25 -12.12 -8.10 0.08
C SER A 25 -10.91 -8.98 0.40
N ASN A 26 -10.15 -9.46 -0.59
CA ASN A 26 -9.01 -10.37 -0.39
C ASN A 26 -7.78 -10.03 -1.22
N VAL A 27 -7.77 -8.91 -1.94
CA VAL A 27 -6.64 -8.47 -2.77
C VAL A 27 -6.10 -7.16 -2.23
N VAL A 28 -4.79 -7.12 -1.96
CA VAL A 28 -4.07 -5.96 -1.46
C VAL A 28 -3.07 -5.48 -2.50
N LEU A 29 -3.09 -4.20 -2.83
CA LEU A 29 -2.03 -3.51 -3.58
C LEU A 29 -0.96 -3.02 -2.60
N THR A 30 0.31 -3.26 -2.93
CA THR A 30 1.49 -2.86 -2.15
C THR A 30 2.68 -2.66 -3.11
N SER A 31 3.92 -2.68 -2.61
CA SER A 31 5.14 -2.54 -3.40
C SER A 31 5.87 -3.89 -3.61
N ALA A 32 6.65 -4.00 -4.69
CA ALA A 32 7.48 -5.18 -4.95
C ALA A 32 8.61 -5.33 -3.92
N THR A 33 9.18 -4.20 -3.49
CA THR A 33 10.18 -4.11 -2.41
C THR A 33 9.70 -4.86 -1.16
N CYS A 34 8.44 -4.66 -0.76
CA CYS A 34 7.84 -5.34 0.37
C CYS A 34 7.77 -6.86 0.19
N LEU A 35 7.35 -7.31 -1.00
CA LEU A 35 7.18 -8.73 -1.29
C LEU A 35 8.52 -9.47 -1.36
N LEU A 36 9.53 -8.85 -1.96
CA LEU A 36 10.84 -9.45 -2.18
C LEU A 36 11.68 -9.47 -0.90
N SER A 37 11.56 -8.44 -0.06
CA SER A 37 12.21 -8.39 1.26
C SER A 37 11.79 -9.56 2.16
N ALA A 38 10.56 -10.05 1.98
CA ALA A 38 10.00 -11.15 2.75
C ALA A 38 9.80 -12.45 1.94
N ARG A 39 10.55 -12.65 0.85
CA ARG A 39 10.36 -13.78 -0.07
C ARG A 39 10.46 -15.16 0.59
N ASN A 40 11.21 -15.30 1.67
CA ASN A 40 11.38 -16.57 2.37
C ASN A 40 10.49 -16.70 3.62
N HIS A 41 9.54 -15.78 3.81
CA HIS A 41 8.66 -15.75 4.97
C HIS A 41 7.20 -15.96 4.58
N ILE A 42 6.44 -16.55 5.51
CA ILE A 42 4.98 -16.53 5.48
C ILE A 42 4.55 -15.10 5.83
N LEU A 43 3.66 -14.53 5.02
CA LEU A 43 3.16 -13.19 5.21
C LEU A 43 1.75 -13.19 5.78
N TYR A 44 1.48 -12.18 6.61
CA TYR A 44 0.15 -11.86 7.11
C TYR A 44 -0.15 -10.40 6.85
N VAL A 45 -1.39 -10.09 6.48
CA VAL A 45 -1.91 -8.73 6.43
C VAL A 45 -2.65 -8.44 7.73
N HIS A 46 -2.22 -7.40 8.42
CA HIS A 46 -2.93 -6.83 9.55
C HIS A 46 -4.00 -5.85 9.04
N ALA A 47 -5.27 -6.19 9.21
CA ALA A 47 -6.43 -5.41 8.83
C ALA A 47 -7.13 -4.89 10.10
N PRO A 48 -6.72 -3.73 10.64
CA PRO A 48 -7.23 -3.21 11.92
C PRO A 48 -8.73 -2.91 11.87
N ALA A 49 -9.28 -2.60 10.69
CA ALA A 49 -10.70 -2.32 10.51
C ALA A 49 -11.60 -3.57 10.35
N SER A 50 -11.05 -4.79 10.32
CA SER A 50 -11.88 -6.00 10.26
C SER A 50 -12.65 -6.26 11.55
N THR A 51 -13.87 -6.79 11.44
CA THR A 51 -14.74 -7.11 12.57
C THR A 51 -14.58 -8.54 13.11
N VAL A 52 -13.91 -9.45 12.38
CA VAL A 52 -13.79 -10.87 12.76
C VAL A 52 -12.42 -11.21 13.30
N LYS A 53 -11.36 -10.88 12.54
CA LYS A 53 -9.97 -11.11 12.94
C LYS A 53 -9.08 -10.01 12.38
N LYS A 54 -7.97 -9.71 13.05
CA LYS A 54 -7.05 -8.67 12.57
C LYS A 54 -6.00 -9.18 11.60
N ASN A 55 -5.63 -10.46 11.66
CA ASN A 55 -4.55 -11.02 10.84
C ASN A 55 -5.07 -12.01 9.79
N TYR A 56 -4.64 -11.81 8.54
CA TYR A 56 -5.03 -12.61 7.38
C TYR A 56 -3.79 -13.18 6.70
N THR A 57 -3.70 -14.51 6.60
CA THR A 57 -2.63 -15.18 5.88
C THR A 57 -2.67 -14.82 4.39
N VAL A 58 -1.50 -14.56 3.84
CA VAL A 58 -1.30 -14.39 2.40
C VAL A 58 -1.23 -15.77 1.75
N LYS A 59 -2.10 -16.03 0.77
CA LYS A 59 -2.12 -17.25 -0.04
C LYS A 59 -0.98 -17.24 -1.07
N TYR A 60 -0.83 -16.13 -1.78
CA TYR A 60 0.30 -15.91 -2.70
C TYR A 60 0.50 -14.41 -2.95
N ARG A 61 1.64 -14.10 -3.56
CA ARG A 61 2.11 -12.74 -3.81
C ARG A 61 2.64 -12.64 -5.24
N VAL A 62 2.43 -11.49 -5.86
CA VAL A 62 2.89 -11.20 -7.23
C VAL A 62 3.62 -9.86 -7.20
N ALA A 63 4.93 -9.87 -7.46
CA ALA A 63 5.70 -8.64 -7.67
C ALA A 63 5.69 -8.29 -9.16
N HIS A 64 5.75 -7.00 -9.51
CA HIS A 64 5.89 -6.59 -10.90
C HIS A 64 7.11 -7.26 -11.53
N LYS A 65 6.92 -7.95 -12.65
CA LYS A 65 7.96 -8.77 -13.29
C LYS A 65 9.21 -7.98 -13.70
N ASP A 66 9.01 -6.72 -14.08
CA ASP A 66 10.08 -5.81 -14.48
C ASP A 66 10.58 -4.89 -13.34
N TYR A 67 10.24 -5.21 -12.08
CA TYR A 67 10.75 -4.45 -10.93
C TYR A 67 12.27 -4.45 -10.87
N ASN A 68 12.86 -3.26 -10.71
CA ASN A 68 14.30 -3.09 -10.60
C ASN A 68 14.67 -2.62 -9.18
N SER A 69 15.38 -3.44 -8.41
CA SER A 69 15.75 -3.12 -7.03
C SER A 69 16.82 -2.02 -6.89
N GLY A 70 17.52 -1.67 -7.97
CA GLY A 70 18.50 -0.58 -7.98
C GLY A 70 17.88 0.79 -8.21
N THR A 71 16.86 0.86 -9.07
CA THR A 71 16.18 2.12 -9.43
C THR A 71 14.80 2.29 -8.80
N HIS A 72 14.24 1.21 -8.23
CA HIS A 72 12.85 1.12 -7.74
C HIS A 72 11.78 1.38 -8.82
N VAL A 73 12.15 1.29 -10.11
CA VAL A 73 11.18 1.31 -11.21
C VAL A 73 10.23 0.12 -11.08
N HIS A 74 8.95 0.36 -11.33
CA HIS A 74 7.88 -0.62 -11.21
C HIS A 74 7.77 -1.25 -9.81
N ASP A 75 7.99 -0.48 -8.74
CA ASP A 75 7.87 -0.96 -7.36
C ASP A 75 6.41 -1.17 -6.90
N PHE A 76 5.75 -2.14 -7.52
CA PHE A 76 4.35 -2.52 -7.27
C PHE A 76 4.22 -4.02 -7.06
N GLY A 77 3.28 -4.41 -6.21
CA GLY A 77 3.00 -5.79 -5.90
C GLY A 77 1.56 -6.03 -5.45
N ILE A 78 1.13 -7.27 -5.55
CA ILE A 78 -0.20 -7.74 -5.19
C ILE A 78 -0.06 -8.85 -4.15
N LEU A 79 -0.87 -8.79 -3.10
CA LEU A 79 -1.07 -9.91 -2.18
C LEU A 79 -2.50 -10.42 -2.33
N VAL A 80 -2.64 -11.75 -2.39
CA VAL A 80 -3.94 -12.41 -2.35
C VAL A 80 -4.07 -13.15 -1.03
N LEU A 81 -5.11 -12.83 -0.27
CA LEU A 81 -5.39 -13.40 1.05
C LEU A 81 -6.12 -14.74 0.92
N GLU A 82 -5.86 -15.65 1.86
CA GLU A 82 -6.56 -16.94 1.93
C GLU A 82 -8.07 -16.80 2.22
N LYS A 83 -8.43 -15.75 2.94
CA LYS A 83 -9.81 -15.44 3.34
C LYS A 83 -10.13 -13.99 3.06
N ASN A 84 -11.39 -13.73 2.76
CA ASN A 84 -11.93 -12.37 2.64
C ASN A 84 -11.84 -11.65 3.99
N VAL A 85 -11.41 -10.40 3.94
CA VAL A 85 -11.57 -9.45 5.04
C VAL A 85 -13.04 -9.14 5.18
N GLU A 86 -13.54 -9.37 6.39
CA GLU A 86 -14.93 -9.15 6.74
C GLU A 86 -15.09 -7.81 7.43
N TRP A 87 -16.03 -7.03 6.91
CA TRP A 87 -16.39 -5.70 7.39
C TRP A 87 -17.74 -5.76 8.10
N GLY A 88 -17.93 -4.91 9.11
CA GLY A 88 -19.23 -4.75 9.73
C GLY A 88 -20.27 -4.18 8.76
N LYS A 89 -21.55 -4.19 9.16
CA LYS A 89 -22.69 -3.70 8.36
C LYS A 89 -22.55 -2.25 7.85
N LYS A 90 -21.60 -1.48 8.38
CA LYS A 90 -21.24 -0.13 7.90
C LYS A 90 -20.12 -0.22 6.84
N LYS A 91 -20.54 -0.55 5.60
CA LYS A 91 -19.85 -0.49 4.27
C LYS A 91 -18.42 -1.06 4.15
N PRO A 92 -18.12 -1.88 3.11
CA PRO A 92 -16.74 -2.23 2.75
C PRO A 92 -15.99 -0.97 2.28
N ARG A 93 -14.72 -0.83 2.65
CA ARG A 93 -13.82 0.21 2.11
C ARG A 93 -12.62 -0.43 1.45
N SER A 94 -12.87 -1.24 0.43
CA SER A 94 -11.81 -1.44 -0.57
C SER A 94 -11.62 -0.12 -1.29
N ALA A 95 -10.36 0.26 -1.49
CA ALA A 95 -10.03 1.51 -2.16
C ALA A 95 -10.25 1.38 -3.67
N CYS A 96 -10.68 2.49 -4.27
CA CYS A 96 -10.74 2.61 -5.72
C CYS A 96 -9.38 3.05 -6.25
N LEU A 97 -8.89 2.35 -7.27
CA LEU A 97 -7.74 2.72 -8.08
C LEU A 97 -8.18 3.69 -9.17
N ASP A 98 -7.42 4.77 -9.35
CA ASP A 98 -7.60 5.70 -10.46
C ASP A 98 -6.31 5.80 -11.26
N PHE A 99 -6.39 5.39 -12.52
CA PHE A 99 -5.26 5.40 -13.47
C PHE A 99 -5.24 6.67 -14.34
N THR A 100 -6.16 7.61 -14.10
CA THR A 100 -6.36 8.82 -14.90
C THR A 100 -6.03 10.09 -14.11
N THR A 101 -6.29 10.09 -12.80
CA THR A 101 -5.88 11.18 -11.92
C THR A 101 -4.35 11.21 -11.83
N LYS A 102 -3.78 12.40 -12.09
CA LYS A 102 -2.33 12.61 -12.02
C LYS A 102 -1.88 12.59 -10.56
N LEU A 103 -0.74 11.95 -10.31
CA LEU A 103 -0.07 11.98 -9.02
C LEU A 103 0.68 13.31 -8.86
N GLN A 104 -0.04 14.35 -8.45
CA GLN A 104 0.49 15.71 -8.27
C GLN A 104 -0.39 16.54 -7.33
N GLY A 105 0.18 17.58 -6.72
CA GLY A 105 -0.54 18.46 -5.80
C GLY A 105 -0.76 17.82 -4.44
N ASP A 106 -1.86 18.17 -3.77
CA ASP A 106 -2.13 17.72 -2.41
C ASP A 106 -2.67 16.29 -2.39
N CYS A 107 -1.92 15.39 -1.76
CA CYS A 107 -2.24 13.97 -1.64
C CYS A 107 -2.01 13.48 -0.20
N LEU A 108 -2.66 12.39 0.16
CA LEU A 108 -2.51 11.72 1.45
C LEU A 108 -1.72 10.44 1.26
N ALA A 109 -0.78 10.17 2.16
CA ALA A 109 -0.12 8.87 2.24
C ALA A 109 -0.25 8.32 3.67
N THR A 110 -0.26 7.00 3.81
CA THR A 110 -0.44 6.37 5.11
C THR A 110 0.82 5.71 5.64
N GLY A 111 0.86 5.52 6.94
CA GLY A 111 1.84 4.70 7.64
C GLY A 111 1.20 4.07 8.86
N PHE A 112 2.01 3.53 9.76
CA PHE A 112 1.54 3.09 11.07
C PHE A 112 2.55 3.43 12.17
N SER A 113 2.02 3.69 13.36
CA SER A 113 2.83 3.90 14.57
C SER A 113 3.36 2.57 15.14
N SER A 114 4.15 2.64 16.20
CA SER A 114 4.62 1.46 16.96
C SER A 114 3.48 0.59 17.49
N ASP A 115 2.30 1.17 17.71
CA ASP A 115 1.11 0.49 18.21
C ASP A 115 0.20 -0.04 17.08
N PHE A 116 0.70 0.00 15.83
CA PHE A 116 -0.02 -0.42 14.62
C PHE A 116 -1.26 0.42 14.28
N GLU A 117 -1.38 1.61 14.89
CA GLU A 117 -2.38 2.59 14.52
C GLU A 117 -2.02 3.25 13.20
N ILE A 118 -3.00 3.35 12.30
CA ILE A 118 -2.80 3.94 10.97
C ILE A 118 -2.65 5.45 11.11
N THR A 119 -1.56 5.99 10.58
CA THR A 119 -1.30 7.43 10.49
C THR A 119 -1.50 7.89 9.05
N THR A 120 -1.84 9.17 8.87
CA THR A 120 -1.96 9.80 7.55
C THR A 120 -1.13 11.07 7.51
N THR A 121 -0.32 11.22 6.47
CA THR A 121 0.49 12.41 6.22
C THR A 121 -0.02 13.11 4.97
N LEU A 122 -0.21 14.43 5.07
CA LEU A 122 -0.53 15.28 3.92
C LEU A 122 0.76 15.66 3.19
N LEU A 123 0.78 15.42 1.89
CA LEU A 123 1.92 15.63 1.01
C LEU A 123 1.57 16.64 -0.07
N SER A 124 2.53 17.51 -0.40
CA SER A 124 2.59 18.20 -1.68
C SER A 124 3.43 17.36 -2.64
N VAL A 125 2.82 16.88 -3.72
CA VAL A 125 3.42 15.93 -4.67
C VAL A 125 3.80 16.61 -5.98
N GLU A 126 5.01 16.34 -6.45
CA GLU A 126 5.52 16.79 -7.74
C GLU A 126 5.97 15.60 -8.60
N GLN A 127 5.73 15.67 -9.92
CA GLN A 127 6.16 14.66 -10.89
C GLN A 127 7.66 14.77 -11.21
N LYS A 128 8.48 14.56 -10.17
CA LYS A 128 9.93 14.57 -10.22
C LYS A 128 10.51 13.65 -9.15
N GLY A 129 11.79 13.40 -9.25
CA GLY A 129 12.57 12.74 -8.22
C GLY A 129 12.66 13.51 -6.91
N CYS A 130 12.84 12.81 -5.77
CA CYS A 130 13.13 13.48 -4.49
C CYS A 130 14.61 13.87 -4.36
N GLY A 131 15.49 13.30 -5.19
CA GLY A 131 16.91 13.62 -5.22
C GLY A 131 17.28 14.58 -6.34
N PRO A 132 18.53 15.09 -6.33
CA PRO A 132 19.08 15.86 -7.45
C PRO A 132 19.39 15.00 -8.69
N ARG A 133 19.31 13.67 -8.57
CA ARG A 133 19.52 12.75 -9.68
C ARG A 133 18.29 12.75 -10.57
N GLN A 134 18.49 12.53 -11.86
CA GLN A 134 17.40 12.28 -12.78
C GLN A 134 16.81 10.91 -12.43
N ASP A 135 15.71 10.94 -11.69
CA ASP A 135 15.04 9.73 -11.30
C ASP A 135 14.24 9.17 -12.51
N PRO A 136 13.93 7.87 -12.50
CA PRO A 136 13.14 7.25 -13.55
C PRO A 136 11.78 7.93 -13.72
N GLY A 137 11.24 7.94 -14.94
CA GLY A 137 9.99 8.64 -15.27
C GLY A 137 8.72 8.13 -14.59
N ASP A 138 8.80 7.13 -13.71
CA ASP A 138 7.69 6.57 -12.95
C ASP A 138 7.68 6.97 -11.46
N VAL A 139 8.61 7.84 -11.05
CA VAL A 139 8.69 8.35 -9.68
C VAL A 139 8.11 9.76 -9.55
N CYS A 140 7.42 9.99 -8.44
CA CYS A 140 7.03 11.30 -7.95
C CYS A 140 7.63 11.53 -6.56
N CYS A 141 7.80 12.80 -6.19
CA CYS A 141 8.27 13.18 -4.87
C CYS A 141 7.12 13.82 -4.09
N GLY A 142 6.79 13.21 -2.95
CA GLY A 142 5.90 13.83 -1.97
C GLY A 142 6.71 14.53 -0.89
N THR A 143 6.35 15.77 -0.58
CA THR A 143 6.92 16.55 0.53
C THR A 143 5.85 16.73 1.60
N ASN A 144 6.13 16.31 2.84
CA ASN A 144 5.27 16.56 4.00
C ASN A 144 5.02 18.06 4.12
N VAL A 145 3.74 18.46 4.13
CA VAL A 145 3.37 19.88 4.20
C VAL A 145 3.53 20.44 5.61
N SER A 146 3.52 19.58 6.64
CA SER A 146 3.75 19.98 8.01
C SER A 146 5.25 20.04 8.31
N ASP A 147 5.68 21.08 9.02
CA ASP A 147 7.03 21.20 9.56
C ASP A 147 7.12 20.64 10.99
N ASP A 148 5.99 20.53 11.69
CA ASP A 148 5.92 20.14 13.10
C ASP A 148 5.48 18.68 13.31
N ASP A 149 4.92 18.02 12.28
CA ASP A 149 4.46 16.62 12.38
C ASP A 149 5.47 15.62 11.82
N ASP A 150 5.55 14.46 12.47
CA ASP A 150 6.30 13.32 11.96
C ASP A 150 5.73 12.79 10.64
N CYS A 151 6.60 12.68 9.64
CA CYS A 151 6.31 12.04 8.37
C CYS A 151 6.39 10.52 8.56
N ILE A 152 5.27 9.93 8.96
CA ILE A 152 5.13 8.49 9.15
C ILE A 152 4.46 7.89 7.92
N ILE A 153 5.30 7.52 6.95
CA ILE A 153 4.90 6.79 5.74
C ILE A 153 5.72 5.51 5.68
N THR A 154 5.07 4.41 5.36
CA THR A 154 5.70 3.09 5.25
C THR A 154 5.76 2.66 3.78
N PRO A 155 6.81 1.96 3.31
CA PRO A 155 6.83 1.38 1.96
C PRO A 155 5.58 0.53 1.69
N GLY A 156 5.07 0.59 0.46
CA GLY A 156 3.86 -0.12 0.05
C GLY A 156 2.56 0.59 0.44
N ALA A 157 2.62 1.72 1.15
CA ALA A 157 1.43 2.47 1.53
C ALA A 157 0.73 3.08 0.31
N PRO A 158 -0.62 3.11 0.29
CA PRO A 158 -1.37 3.84 -0.72
C PRO A 158 -1.07 5.34 -0.64
N VAL A 159 -0.94 5.96 -1.80
CA VAL A 159 -1.01 7.41 -1.96
C VAL A 159 -2.33 7.76 -2.61
N LEU A 160 -3.13 8.56 -1.91
CA LEU A 160 -4.46 8.98 -2.29
C LEU A 160 -4.47 10.44 -2.71
N CYS A 161 -4.92 10.73 -3.92
CA CYS A 161 -5.15 12.11 -4.35
C CYS A 161 -6.64 12.33 -4.61
N LEU A 162 -7.06 13.59 -4.56
CA LEU A 162 -8.45 13.96 -4.80
C LEU A 162 -8.76 13.84 -6.30
N SER A 163 -9.73 13.00 -6.66
CA SER A 163 -10.23 12.89 -8.03
C SER A 163 -10.98 14.17 -8.45
N SER A 164 -11.32 14.29 -9.76
CA SER A 164 -12.13 15.40 -10.26
C SER A 164 -13.48 15.54 -9.56
N ASP A 165 -14.04 14.43 -9.05
CA ASP A 165 -15.35 14.42 -8.40
C ASP A 165 -15.23 14.50 -6.88
N LYS A 166 -14.06 14.96 -6.40
CA LYS A 166 -13.76 15.20 -4.97
C LYS A 166 -13.80 13.94 -4.11
N VAL A 167 -13.38 12.81 -4.69
CA VAL A 167 -13.24 11.53 -3.97
C VAL A 167 -11.77 11.15 -3.90
N PHE A 168 -11.29 10.74 -2.73
CA PHE A 168 -9.93 10.22 -2.60
C PHE A 168 -9.82 8.84 -3.28
N THR A 169 -8.87 8.74 -4.21
CA THR A 169 -8.60 7.51 -4.95
C THR A 169 -7.11 7.19 -4.88
N VAL A 170 -6.78 5.91 -4.94
CA VAL A 170 -5.38 5.48 -4.93
C VAL A 170 -4.81 5.69 -6.33
N VAL A 171 -3.76 6.51 -6.40
CA VAL A 171 -3.08 6.89 -7.65
C VAL A 171 -1.57 6.61 -7.60
N GLY A 172 -1.08 6.11 -6.47
CA GLY A 172 0.31 5.72 -6.30
C GLY A 172 0.54 4.85 -5.07
N VAL A 173 1.79 4.39 -4.94
CA VAL A 173 2.26 3.59 -3.81
C VAL A 173 3.60 4.16 -3.34
N SER A 174 3.78 4.35 -2.04
CA SER A 174 5.07 4.78 -1.48
C SER A 174 6.14 3.71 -1.69
N ARG A 175 7.32 4.13 -2.15
CA ARG A 175 8.49 3.26 -2.37
C ARG A 175 9.36 3.16 -1.13
N SER A 176 9.35 4.20 -0.30
CA SER A 176 10.25 4.37 0.83
C SER A 176 9.52 4.86 2.07
N ILE A 177 10.24 4.87 3.19
CA ILE A 177 9.91 5.73 4.33
C ILE A 177 10.22 7.20 3.99
N CYS A 178 9.79 8.13 4.84
CA CYS A 178 10.18 9.52 4.71
C CYS A 178 11.68 9.71 5.00
N LYS A 179 12.37 10.41 4.09
CA LYS A 179 13.74 10.87 4.26
C LYS A 179 13.75 12.21 4.99
N ASN A 180 14.61 12.33 6.00
CA ASN A 180 14.76 13.52 6.84
C ASN A 180 13.41 14.04 7.39
N ASN A 181 12.49 13.14 7.70
CA ASN A 181 11.12 13.45 8.14
C ASN A 181 10.31 14.33 7.16
N LYS A 182 10.71 14.43 5.89
CA LYS A 182 10.15 15.43 4.97
C LYS A 182 9.72 14.90 3.61
N GLN A 183 10.51 14.02 2.98
CA GLN A 183 10.27 13.62 1.59
C GLN A 183 10.09 12.13 1.42
N VAL A 184 9.21 11.71 0.52
CA VAL A 184 8.97 10.29 0.21
C VAL A 184 8.91 10.08 -1.30
N SER A 185 9.57 9.02 -1.77
CA SER A 185 9.48 8.59 -3.17
C SER A 185 8.22 7.77 -3.40
N ILE A 186 7.48 8.07 -4.46
CA ILE A 186 6.18 7.47 -4.75
C ILE A 186 6.21 6.91 -6.18
N GLY A 187 5.73 5.69 -6.38
CA GLY A 187 5.47 5.16 -7.71
C GLY A 187 4.11 5.59 -8.24
N GLU A 188 4.06 6.07 -9.47
CA GLU A 188 2.81 6.47 -10.12
C GLU A 188 2.05 5.25 -10.68
N LEU A 189 0.80 5.07 -10.25
CA LEU A 189 -0.02 3.89 -10.58
C LEU A 189 -0.34 3.79 -12.08
N SER A 190 -0.49 4.92 -12.76
CA SER A 190 -0.79 4.99 -14.19
C SER A 190 0.25 4.24 -15.05
N THR A 191 1.51 4.24 -14.62
CA THR A 191 2.65 3.63 -15.32
C THR A 191 2.61 2.10 -15.33
N VAL A 192 1.91 1.48 -14.38
CA VAL A 192 1.78 0.02 -14.25
C VAL A 192 0.39 -0.49 -14.56
N LYS A 193 -0.47 0.35 -15.16
CA LYS A 193 -1.88 0.02 -15.45
C LYS A 193 -2.04 -1.31 -16.18
N THR A 194 -1.35 -1.50 -17.30
CA THR A 194 -1.51 -2.70 -18.14
C THR A 194 -1.10 -3.97 -17.40
N TRP A 195 0.04 -3.91 -16.70
CA TRP A 195 0.50 -5.04 -15.87
C TRP A 195 -0.53 -5.35 -14.79
N LEU A 196 -0.91 -4.36 -13.99
CA LEU A 196 -1.83 -4.56 -12.86
C LEU A 196 -3.18 -5.12 -13.34
N GLN A 197 -3.72 -4.59 -14.43
CA GLN A 197 -4.98 -5.11 -15.00
C GLN A 197 -4.85 -6.56 -15.47
N SER A 198 -3.73 -6.95 -16.09
CA SER A 198 -3.47 -8.32 -16.52
C SER A 198 -3.43 -9.28 -15.32
N GLU A 199 -2.63 -8.97 -14.30
CA GLU A 199 -2.52 -9.80 -13.10
C GLU A 199 -3.87 -9.92 -12.36
N LEU A 200 -4.63 -8.82 -12.27
CA LEU A 200 -5.93 -8.83 -11.60
C LEU A 200 -6.97 -9.69 -12.34
N VAL A 201 -6.90 -9.77 -13.68
CA VAL A 201 -7.73 -10.68 -14.47
C VAL A 201 -7.35 -12.14 -14.23
N GLU A 202 -6.06 -12.48 -14.16
CA GLU A 202 -5.60 -13.85 -13.90
C GLU A 202 -6.08 -14.38 -12.54
N ILE A 203 -6.27 -13.48 -11.56
CA ILE A 203 -6.80 -13.83 -10.24
C ILE A 203 -8.33 -13.68 -10.15
N ASN A 204 -9.03 -13.52 -11.28
CA ASN A 204 -10.48 -13.37 -11.42
C ASN A 204 -11.08 -12.12 -10.74
N LEU A 205 -10.32 -11.03 -10.63
CA LEU A 205 -10.82 -9.75 -10.13
C LEU A 205 -11.24 -8.83 -11.28
N LEU A 206 -12.55 -8.61 -11.42
CA LEU A 206 -13.10 -7.77 -12.48
C LEU A 206 -12.78 -6.28 -12.27
N GLN A 207 -12.52 -5.57 -13.37
CA GLN A 207 -12.11 -4.16 -13.35
C GLN A 207 -13.07 -3.23 -12.59
N ASN A 208 -14.37 -3.45 -12.69
CA ASN A 208 -15.40 -2.66 -12.03
C ASN A 208 -15.39 -2.79 -10.49
N VAL A 209 -14.68 -3.77 -9.93
CA VAL A 209 -14.57 -3.97 -8.48
C VAL A 209 -13.59 -2.98 -7.86
N TYR A 210 -12.48 -2.70 -8.55
CA TYR A 210 -11.38 -1.90 -8.01
C TYR A 210 -11.17 -0.56 -8.70
N THR A 211 -11.74 -0.34 -9.89
CA THR A 211 -11.50 0.91 -10.64
C THR A 211 -12.48 1.99 -10.25
N TYR A 212 -11.98 3.19 -10.03
CA TYR A 212 -12.80 4.39 -9.88
C TYR A 212 -13.60 4.64 -11.17
N LYS A 213 -14.92 4.73 -11.04
CA LYS A 213 -15.80 5.16 -12.13
C LYS A 213 -16.26 6.58 -11.84
N LYS A 214 -15.97 7.48 -12.78
CA LYS A 214 -16.57 8.80 -12.81
C LYS A 214 -18.10 8.65 -12.84
N LEU A 215 -18.78 9.34 -11.92
CA LEU A 215 -20.24 9.42 -11.88
C LEU A 215 -20.75 10.46 -12.87
#